data_AF-A0A939HWE0-F1
#
_entry.id   AF-A0A939HWE0-F1
#
_cell.length_a   1.000
_cell.length_b   1.000
_cell.length_c   1.000
_cell.angle_alpha   90.00
_cell.angle_beta   90.00
_cell.angle_gamma   90.00
#
_symmetry.space_group_name_H-M   'P 1'
#
loop_
_entity.id
_entity.type
_entity.pdbx_description
1 polymer ?
#
loop_
_entity_poly.entity_id
_entity_poly.type
_entity_poly.pdbx_seq_one_letter_code
_entity_poly.pdbx_strand_id
1 'polypeptide(L)'
;MMSPAKRKPTAIVQSKQLLVEGNDDKYFFEALLKHMGISGIQIKVAEGADNLRLFVEMLTIDANFHTVTSLGIVRDADENAASKFQSVCDALRNANLPVPREQIRPTGDRPQVSVLILPDTTSPGTLETLCLRTVSEDPVMSCIEEYSIYHKDEVQ
;
A
#
# COMPACT_ATOMS: atom_id res chain seq x y z
N MET A 1 -0.45 26.43 14.74
CA MET A 1 0.18 25.14 14.38
C MET A 1 0.51 25.17 12.90
N MET A 2 1.79 25.03 12.53
CA MET A 2 2.21 24.99 11.13
C MET A 2 1.78 23.66 10.51
N SER A 3 1.03 23.71 9.41
CA SER A 3 0.67 22.53 8.63
C SER A 3 1.97 21.85 8.15
N PRO A 4 2.14 20.52 8.28
CA PRO A 4 3.32 19.85 7.75
C PRO A 4 3.37 20.11 6.24
N ALA A 5 4.50 20.62 5.75
CA ALA A 5 4.69 20.87 4.34
C ALA A 5 4.45 19.56 3.58
N LYS A 6 3.39 19.52 2.76
CA LYS A 6 3.03 18.36 1.93
C LYS A 6 4.25 17.98 1.08
N ARG A 7 4.89 16.85 1.38
CA ARG A 7 6.02 16.35 0.60
C ARG A 7 5.52 15.95 -0.78
N LYS A 8 6.11 16.55 -1.82
CA LYS A 8 5.83 16.13 -3.20
C LYS A 8 6.31 14.68 -3.40
N PRO A 9 5.57 13.85 -4.15
CA PRO A 9 6.10 12.58 -4.64
C PRO A 9 7.46 12.78 -5.31
N THR A 10 8.35 11.81 -5.18
CA THR A 10 9.57 11.77 -5.99
C THR A 10 9.22 11.83 -7.48
N ALA A 11 10.13 12.30 -8.34
CA ALA A 11 9.87 12.33 -9.78
C ALA A 11 9.63 10.92 -10.35
N ILE A 12 8.77 10.80 -11.36
CA ILE A 12 8.59 9.53 -12.09
C ILE A 12 9.81 9.27 -12.98
N VAL A 13 10.46 8.13 -12.76
CA VAL A 13 11.66 7.67 -13.52
C VAL A 13 11.52 6.24 -14.05
N GLN A 14 10.51 5.49 -13.63
CA GLN A 14 10.16 4.16 -14.16
C GLN A 14 8.75 4.19 -14.75
N SER A 15 8.47 3.33 -15.73
CA SER A 15 7.12 3.25 -16.32
C SER A 15 6.14 2.44 -15.47
N LYS A 16 6.61 1.70 -14.45
CA LYS A 16 5.75 0.96 -13.51
C LYS A 16 5.88 1.58 -12.13
N GLN A 17 4.74 1.95 -11.55
CA GLN A 17 4.65 2.61 -10.26
C GLN A 17 3.92 1.68 -9.28
N LEU A 18 4.40 1.61 -8.04
CA LEU A 18 3.73 0.95 -6.92
C LEU A 18 3.56 1.95 -5.78
N LEU A 19 2.33 2.29 -5.45
CA LEU A 19 2.01 3.12 -4.30
C LEU A 19 1.76 2.23 -3.09
N VAL A 20 2.37 2.54 -1.96
CA VAL A 20 2.21 1.82 -0.69
C VAL A 20 1.91 2.80 0.43
N GLU A 21 1.33 2.34 1.54
CA GLU A 21 0.88 3.19 2.65
C GLU A 21 2.03 3.71 3.53
N GLY A 22 2.96 2.83 3.93
CA GLY A 22 4.06 3.15 4.82
C GLY A 22 5.45 2.86 4.26
N ASN A 23 6.47 3.23 5.04
CA ASN A 23 7.85 2.87 4.71
C ASN A 23 8.11 1.37 4.92
N ASP A 24 7.44 0.73 5.87
CA ASP A 24 7.59 -0.69 6.13
C ASP A 24 7.07 -1.51 4.93
N ASP A 25 5.93 -1.13 4.35
CA ASP A 25 5.46 -1.67 3.07
C ASP A 25 6.49 -1.49 1.96
N LYS A 26 7.06 -0.28 1.84
CA LYS A 26 8.06 0.00 0.81
C LYS A 26 9.24 -0.96 0.94
N TYR A 27 9.79 -1.12 2.13
CA TYR A 27 10.93 -2.01 2.33
C TYR A 27 10.57 -3.47 2.08
N PHE A 28 9.39 -3.91 2.51
CA PHE A 28 8.89 -5.25 2.23
C PHE A 28 8.77 -5.50 0.73
N PHE A 29 8.09 -4.64 -0.02
CA PHE A 29 7.92 -4.83 -1.47
C PHE A 29 9.24 -4.65 -2.23
N GLU A 30 10.16 -3.78 -1.80
CA GLU A 30 11.51 -3.71 -2.36
C GLU A 30 12.25 -5.05 -2.22
N ALA A 31 12.19 -5.66 -1.02
CA ALA A 31 12.81 -6.95 -0.75
C ALA A 31 12.14 -8.09 -1.52
N LEU A 32 10.80 -8.12 -1.54
CA LEU A 32 10.01 -9.13 -2.24
C LEU A 32 10.26 -9.09 -3.75
N LEU A 33 10.18 -7.91 -4.37
CA LEU A 33 10.42 -7.75 -5.80
C LEU A 33 11.85 -8.17 -6.17
N LYS A 34 12.83 -7.80 -5.34
CA LYS A 34 14.22 -8.24 -5.51
C LYS A 34 14.34 -9.76 -5.42
N HIS A 35 13.70 -10.39 -4.44
CA HIS A 35 13.70 -11.85 -4.28
C HIS A 35 13.06 -12.56 -5.49
N MET A 36 11.99 -12.00 -6.03
CA MET A 36 11.30 -12.52 -7.22
C MET A 36 12.02 -12.21 -8.54
N GLY A 37 13.13 -11.47 -8.51
CA GLY A 37 13.83 -11.04 -9.73
C GLY A 37 13.04 -10.05 -10.59
N ILE A 38 12.10 -9.31 -9.99
CA ILE A 38 11.26 -8.32 -10.68
C ILE A 38 11.90 -6.94 -10.55
N SER A 39 12.17 -6.29 -11.69
CA SER A 39 12.78 -4.97 -11.77
C SER A 39 11.90 -3.96 -12.52
N GLY A 40 12.30 -2.69 -12.50
CA GLY A 40 11.62 -1.62 -13.26
C GLY A 40 10.33 -1.11 -12.62
N ILE A 41 10.14 -1.37 -11.32
CA ILE A 41 9.05 -0.82 -10.51
C ILE A 41 9.62 0.26 -9.60
N GLN A 42 9.01 1.44 -9.62
CA GLN A 42 9.31 2.51 -8.68
C GLN A 42 8.26 2.52 -7.59
N ILE A 43 8.69 2.30 -6.35
CA ILE A 43 7.81 2.33 -5.17
C ILE A 43 7.75 3.74 -4.60
N LYS A 44 6.55 4.18 -4.22
CA LYS A 44 6.31 5.47 -3.58
C LYS A 44 5.40 5.29 -2.36
N VAL A 45 5.67 6.06 -1.30
CA VAL A 45 4.92 5.99 -0.03
C VAL A 45 3.89 7.11 0.02
N ALA A 46 2.63 6.76 0.25
CA ALA A 46 1.52 7.66 0.50
C ALA A 46 1.19 7.61 2.00
N GLU A 47 1.78 8.51 2.79
CA GLU A 47 1.72 8.51 4.28
C GLU A 47 0.26 8.57 4.84
N GLY A 48 -0.48 7.47 4.90
CA GLY A 48 -1.84 7.40 5.46
C GLY A 48 -3.01 7.77 4.52
N ALA A 49 -4.25 7.66 5.03
CA ALA A 49 -5.49 7.71 4.24
C ALA A 49 -5.78 9.05 3.53
N ASP A 50 -5.76 10.16 4.26
CA ASP A 50 -5.98 11.49 3.68
C ASP A 50 -4.92 11.84 2.63
N ASN A 51 -3.73 11.26 2.77
CA ASN A 51 -2.64 11.46 1.84
C ASN A 51 -2.77 10.63 0.57
N LEU A 52 -3.46 9.48 0.56
CA LEU A 52 -3.60 8.68 -0.67
C LEU A 52 -4.26 9.48 -1.79
N ARG A 53 -5.39 10.15 -1.53
CA ARG A 53 -6.08 10.95 -2.54
C ARG A 53 -5.17 12.04 -3.11
N LEU A 54 -4.55 12.82 -2.22
CA LEU A 54 -3.60 13.87 -2.62
C LEU A 54 -2.41 13.29 -3.37
N PHE A 55 -1.94 12.11 -3.00
CA PHE A 55 -0.81 11.44 -3.63
C PHE A 55 -1.14 11.02 -5.06
N VAL A 56 -2.31 10.41 -5.28
CA VAL A 56 -2.78 10.04 -6.62
C VAL A 56 -2.96 11.29 -7.48
N GLU A 57 -3.56 12.36 -6.94
CA GLU A 57 -3.69 13.66 -7.64
C GLU A 57 -2.32 14.27 -7.98
N MET A 58 -1.34 14.20 -7.06
CA MET A 58 0.02 14.70 -7.32
C MET A 58 0.79 13.84 -8.33
N LEU A 59 0.51 12.54 -8.38
CA LEU A 59 1.13 11.62 -9.33
C LEU A 59 0.71 11.95 -10.77
N THR A 60 -0.57 12.29 -11.00
CA THR A 60 -1.09 12.55 -12.35
C THR A 60 -0.61 13.88 -12.95
N ILE A 61 -0.18 14.83 -12.12
CA ILE A 61 0.37 16.12 -12.57
C ILE A 61 1.90 16.10 -12.77
N ASP A 62 2.58 15.00 -12.45
CA ASP A 62 4.00 14.84 -12.75
C ASP A 62 4.20 14.87 -14.29
N ALA A 63 5.19 15.64 -14.75
CA ALA A 63 5.45 15.81 -16.18
C ALA A 63 5.70 14.47 -16.91
N ASN A 64 6.23 13.47 -16.20
CA ASN A 64 6.52 12.15 -16.73
C ASN A 64 5.37 11.15 -16.51
N PHE A 65 4.21 11.56 -15.99
CA PHE A 65 3.08 10.65 -15.75
C PHE A 65 2.61 9.95 -17.04
N HIS A 66 2.71 10.62 -18.19
CA HIS A 66 2.40 10.06 -19.50
C HIS A 66 3.24 8.81 -19.87
N THR A 67 4.38 8.59 -19.18
CA THR A 67 5.23 7.40 -19.37
C THR A 67 4.78 6.20 -18.54
N VAL A 68 3.85 6.39 -17.59
CA VAL A 68 3.38 5.32 -16.70
C VAL A 68 2.49 4.36 -17.49
N THR A 69 2.90 3.10 -17.48
CA THR A 69 2.21 1.96 -18.11
C THR A 69 1.45 1.11 -17.10
N SER A 70 1.90 1.09 -15.85
CA SER A 70 1.30 0.31 -14.77
C SER A 70 1.31 1.09 -13.47
N LEU A 71 0.19 1.06 -12.75
CA LEU A 71 0.01 1.65 -11.44
C LEU A 71 -0.58 0.61 -10.48
N GLY A 72 0.26 0.07 -9.60
CA GLY A 72 -0.18 -0.72 -8.46
C GLY A 72 -0.43 0.17 -7.26
N ILE A 73 -1.45 -0.16 -6.46
CA ILE A 73 -1.70 0.48 -5.15
C ILE A 73 -1.87 -0.63 -4.13
N VAL A 74 -1.08 -0.60 -3.06
CA VAL A 74 -1.19 -1.48 -1.90
C VAL A 74 -1.60 -0.66 -0.70
N ARG A 75 -2.55 -1.16 0.08
CA ARG A 75 -3.08 -0.48 1.25
C ARG A 75 -3.47 -1.47 2.33
N ASP A 76 -3.31 -1.11 3.59
CA ASP A 76 -3.83 -1.92 4.69
C ASP A 76 -5.35 -1.86 4.77
N ALA A 77 -5.97 -2.96 5.20
CA ALA A 77 -7.39 -2.98 5.53
C ALA A 77 -7.68 -2.23 6.84
N ASP A 78 -6.70 -2.18 7.76
CA ASP A 78 -6.91 -1.88 9.17
C ASP A 78 -8.10 -2.70 9.69
N GLU A 79 -9.24 -2.05 9.91
CA GLU A 79 -10.46 -2.68 10.41
C GLU A 79 -11.44 -3.12 9.30
N ASN A 80 -11.33 -2.59 8.07
CA ASN A 80 -12.34 -2.81 7.03
C ASN A 80 -11.78 -2.75 5.60
N ALA A 81 -11.49 -3.92 5.04
CA ALA A 81 -10.95 -4.05 3.69
C ALA A 81 -11.84 -3.42 2.60
N ALA A 82 -13.17 -3.59 2.69
CA ALA A 82 -14.10 -3.08 1.69
C ALA A 82 -14.12 -1.54 1.66
N SER A 83 -14.12 -0.90 2.83
CA SER A 83 -14.05 0.55 2.97
C SER A 83 -12.73 1.10 2.41
N LYS A 84 -11.61 0.42 2.68
CA LYS A 84 -10.29 0.82 2.16
C LYS A 84 -10.20 0.68 0.65
N PHE A 85 -10.73 -0.42 0.09
CA PHE A 85 -10.83 -0.58 -1.36
C PHE A 85 -11.67 0.53 -2.00
N GLN A 86 -12.83 0.86 -1.40
CA GLN A 86 -13.68 1.95 -1.88
C GLN A 86 -12.96 3.30 -1.82
N SER A 87 -12.21 3.58 -0.75
CA SER A 87 -11.41 4.79 -0.62
C SER A 87 -10.36 4.92 -1.73
N VAL A 88 -9.67 3.83 -2.08
CA VAL A 88 -8.73 3.81 -3.22
C VAL A 88 -9.48 4.08 -4.54
N CYS A 89 -10.63 3.44 -4.74
CA CYS A 89 -11.46 3.65 -5.94
C CYS A 89 -11.91 5.11 -6.08
N ASP A 90 -12.26 5.76 -4.99
CA ASP A 90 -12.67 7.16 -4.97
C ASP A 90 -11.50 8.09 -5.29
N ALA A 91 -10.31 7.82 -4.75
CA ALA A 91 -9.08 8.54 -5.11
C ALA A 91 -8.76 8.43 -6.61
N LEU A 92 -8.83 7.22 -7.17
CA LEU A 92 -8.62 6.98 -8.61
C LEU A 92 -9.63 7.73 -9.47
N ARG A 93 -10.92 7.68 -9.09
CA ARG A 93 -12.00 8.37 -9.81
C ARG A 93 -11.80 9.88 -9.82
N ASN A 94 -11.42 10.46 -8.68
CA ASN A 94 -11.14 11.90 -8.57
C ASN A 94 -9.96 12.33 -9.44
N ALA A 95 -8.97 11.46 -9.63
CA ALA A 95 -7.80 11.70 -10.48
C ALA A 95 -8.03 11.35 -11.97
N ASN A 96 -9.26 10.99 -12.38
CA ASN A 96 -9.59 10.52 -13.72
C ASN A 96 -8.75 9.32 -14.19
N LEU A 97 -8.41 8.41 -13.27
CA LEU A 97 -7.71 7.18 -13.57
C LEU A 97 -8.67 5.99 -13.71
N PRO A 98 -8.26 4.90 -14.39
CA PRO A 98 -9.02 3.67 -14.41
C PRO A 98 -9.34 3.16 -13.00
N VAL A 99 -10.61 2.84 -12.75
CA VAL A 99 -11.09 2.37 -11.44
C VAL A 99 -11.37 0.86 -11.53
N PRO A 100 -10.62 0.01 -10.81
CA PRO A 100 -10.87 -1.43 -10.78
C PRO A 100 -12.23 -1.77 -10.18
N ARG A 101 -12.89 -2.80 -10.74
CA ARG A 101 -14.13 -3.36 -10.15
C ARG A 101 -13.84 -4.38 -9.05
N GLU A 102 -12.66 -4.97 -9.08
CA GLU A 102 -12.20 -5.98 -8.13
C GLU A 102 -10.70 -5.81 -7.87
N GLN A 103 -10.26 -6.29 -6.72
CA GLN A 103 -8.85 -6.24 -6.32
C GLN A 103 -8.00 -7.21 -7.16
N ILE A 104 -6.70 -6.92 -7.28
CA ILE A 104 -5.68 -7.74 -7.97
C ILE A 104 -5.92 -7.91 -9.48
N ARG A 105 -7.05 -7.47 -10.04
CA ARG A 105 -7.29 -7.45 -11.49
C ARG A 105 -7.00 -6.07 -12.10
N PRO A 106 -6.04 -5.97 -13.03
CA PRO A 106 -5.76 -4.72 -13.71
C PRO A 106 -6.96 -4.22 -14.53
N THR A 107 -7.22 -2.91 -14.50
CA THR A 107 -8.21 -2.21 -15.32
C THR A 107 -7.56 -1.04 -16.06
N GLY A 108 -8.01 -0.74 -17.27
CA GLY A 108 -7.46 0.35 -18.09
C GLY A 108 -6.37 -0.13 -19.06
N ASP A 109 -5.68 0.82 -19.68
CA ASP A 109 -4.65 0.56 -20.68
C ASP A 109 -3.35 1.32 -20.34
N ARG A 110 -3.39 2.65 -20.35
CA ARG A 110 -2.23 3.49 -19.99
C ARG A 110 -2.61 4.58 -18.98
N PRO A 111 -2.37 4.36 -17.67
CA PRO A 111 -1.82 3.14 -17.06
C PRO A 111 -2.87 2.04 -16.87
N GLN A 112 -2.42 0.78 -16.84
CA GLN A 112 -3.17 -0.31 -16.20
C GLN A 112 -3.12 -0.11 -14.68
N VAL A 113 -4.28 -0.12 -14.01
CA VAL A 113 -4.39 0.11 -12.57
C VAL A 113 -4.84 -1.16 -11.86
N SER A 114 -4.14 -1.55 -10.79
CA SER A 114 -4.51 -2.67 -9.91
C SER A 114 -4.38 -2.27 -8.45
N VAL A 115 -5.27 -2.78 -7.60
CA VAL A 115 -5.29 -2.48 -6.15
C VAL A 115 -5.22 -3.79 -5.36
N LEU A 116 -4.39 -3.82 -4.32
CA LEU A 116 -4.31 -4.89 -3.33
C LEU A 116 -4.59 -4.29 -1.95
N ILE A 117 -5.67 -4.74 -1.31
CA ILE A 117 -5.88 -4.46 0.11
C ILE A 117 -5.32 -5.63 0.93
N LEU A 118 -4.38 -5.32 1.82
CA LEU A 118 -3.80 -6.28 2.74
C LEU A 118 -4.79 -6.64 3.86
N PRO A 119 -4.66 -7.81 4.49
CA PRO A 119 -3.66 -8.85 4.22
C PRO A 119 -4.03 -9.75 3.03
N ASP A 120 -5.31 -9.86 2.67
CA ASP A 120 -5.81 -10.90 1.76
C ASP A 120 -7.01 -10.47 0.91
N THR A 121 -7.20 -9.16 0.70
CA THR A 121 -8.34 -8.51 0.03
C THR A 121 -9.66 -8.46 0.80
N THR A 122 -9.82 -9.23 1.88
CA THR A 122 -11.12 -9.40 2.55
C THR A 122 -11.08 -9.16 4.05
N SER A 123 -10.04 -9.66 4.72
CA SER A 123 -9.91 -9.59 6.17
C SER A 123 -9.46 -8.20 6.63
N PRO A 124 -9.79 -7.82 7.87
CA PRO A 124 -9.05 -6.80 8.60
C PRO A 124 -7.57 -7.18 8.74
N GLY A 125 -6.72 -6.17 8.88
CA GLY A 125 -5.29 -6.30 9.15
C GLY A 125 -4.42 -5.44 8.25
N THR A 126 -3.12 -5.62 8.47
CA THR A 126 -2.04 -4.90 7.82
C THR A 126 -1.04 -5.87 7.18
N LEU A 127 0.03 -5.35 6.59
CA LEU A 127 1.18 -6.14 6.21
C LEU A 127 1.73 -7.01 7.35
N GLU A 128 1.86 -6.47 8.56
CA GLU A 128 2.34 -7.21 9.74
C GLU A 128 1.39 -8.34 10.09
N THR A 129 0.08 -8.13 9.93
CA THR A 129 -0.92 -9.18 10.12
C THR A 129 -0.68 -10.34 9.14
N LEU A 130 -0.40 -10.03 7.87
CA LEU A 130 -0.03 -11.04 6.87
C LEU A 130 1.24 -11.79 7.29
N CYS A 131 2.31 -11.07 7.65
CA CYS A 131 3.57 -11.66 8.07
C CYS A 131 3.42 -12.56 9.30
N LEU A 132 2.72 -12.10 10.35
CA LEU A 132 2.47 -12.90 11.57
C LEU A 132 1.67 -14.17 11.28
N ARG A 133 0.68 -14.13 10.37
CA ARG A 133 -0.07 -15.32 9.94
C ARG A 133 0.84 -16.37 9.29
N THR A 134 1.92 -15.96 8.63
CA THR A 134 2.84 -16.94 7.99
C THR A 134 3.67 -17.74 8.97
N VAL A 135 3.82 -17.25 10.20
CA VAL A 135 4.63 -17.86 11.26
C VAL A 135 3.82 -18.27 12.48
N SER A 136 2.49 -18.31 12.39
CA SER A 136 1.62 -18.56 13.56
C SER A 136 1.91 -19.88 14.27
N GLU A 137 2.37 -20.88 13.52
CA GLU A 137 2.70 -22.21 14.04
C GLU A 137 4.20 -22.39 14.34
N ASP A 138 5.02 -21.34 14.18
CA ASP A 138 6.44 -21.42 14.50
C ASP A 138 6.62 -21.52 16.02
N PRO A 139 7.41 -22.49 16.54
CA PRO A 139 7.66 -22.62 17.97
C PRO A 139 8.20 -21.34 18.64
N VAL A 140 8.82 -20.41 17.90
CA VAL A 140 9.26 -19.11 18.43
C VAL A 140 8.10 -18.23 18.91
N MET A 141 6.89 -18.44 18.39
CA MET A 141 5.72 -17.64 18.74
C MET A 141 5.38 -17.73 20.22
N SER A 142 5.57 -18.89 20.87
CA SER A 142 5.35 -19.00 22.32
C SER A 142 6.28 -18.08 23.10
N CYS A 143 7.54 -17.92 22.67
CA CYS A 143 8.49 -17.00 23.31
C CYS A 143 8.09 -15.54 23.09
N ILE A 144 7.55 -15.20 21.92
CA ILE A 144 7.07 -13.85 21.61
C ILE A 144 5.84 -13.52 22.46
N GLU A 145 4.89 -14.44 22.55
CA GLU A 145 3.69 -14.27 23.38
C GLU A 145 4.04 -14.10 24.85
N GLU A 146 4.93 -14.93 25.38
CA GLU A 146 5.42 -14.83 26.76
C GLU A 146 6.11 -13.48 27.02
N TYR A 147 6.98 -13.04 26.11
CA TYR A 147 7.62 -11.72 26.20
C TYR A 147 6.60 -10.57 26.19
N SER A 148 5.58 -10.64 25.33
CA SER A 148 4.56 -9.60 25.20
C SER A 148 3.64 -9.50 26.43
N ILE A 149 3.40 -10.60 27.15
CA ILE A 149 2.58 -10.60 28.38
C ILE A 149 3.16 -9.65 29.43
N TYR A 150 4.48 -9.57 29.58
CA TYR A 150 5.13 -8.67 30.56
C TYR A 150 5.04 -7.17 30.21
N HIS A 151 4.54 -6.85 29.02
CA HIS A 151 4.36 -5.50 28.52
C HIS A 151 2.88 -5.13 28.33
N LYS A 152 1.95 -6.04 28.67
CA LYS A 152 0.54 -5.68 28.81
C LYS A 152 0.40 -4.92 30.13
N ASP A 153 0.24 -3.61 30.04
CA ASP A 153 -0.32 -2.86 31.16
C ASP A 153 -1.68 -3.51 31.50
N GLU A 154 -1.89 -3.84 32.78
CA GLU A 154 -3.22 -4.16 33.28
C GLU A 154 -4.13 -2.94 33.04
N VAL A 155 -4.88 -2.97 31.94
CA VAL A 155 -5.96 -2.00 31.73
C VAL A 155 -7.09 -2.37 32.68
N GLN A 156 -7.12 -1.70 33.84
CA GLN A 156 -8.33 -1.53 34.67
C GLN A 156 -9.37 -0.68 33.94
#